data_AF-A0A7L4ZH14-F1
#
_entry.id   AF-A0A7L4ZH14-F1
#
_cell.length_a   1.000
_cell.length_b   1.000
_cell.length_c   1.000
_cell.angle_alpha   90.00
_cell.angle_beta   90.00
_cell.angle_gamma   90.00
#
_symmetry.space_group_name_H-M   'P 1'
#
loop_
_entity.id
_entity.type
_entity.pdbx_description
1 polymer ?
#
loop_
_entity_poly.entity_id
_entity_poly.type
_entity_poly.pdbx_seq_one_letter_code
_entity_poly.pdbx_strand_id
1 'polypeptide(L)' 'MIKQEDIQTMGKVELRRMLFGISRKEARIVMNTVIADCRKISEVEAKKRKLILRHEVLKVLDFFGFEVE' A
#
# COMPACT_ATOMS: atom_id res chain seq x y z
N MET A 1 7.79 -18.30 -6.14
CA MET A 1 7.86 -17.10 -5.28
C MET A 1 8.37 -15.98 -6.16
N ILE A 2 7.64 -14.86 -6.27
CA ILE A 2 8.03 -13.74 -7.13
C ILE A 2 9.19 -12.99 -6.46
N LYS A 3 10.27 -12.70 -7.17
CA LYS A 3 11.40 -11.93 -6.61
C LYS A 3 11.08 -10.44 -6.67
N GLN A 4 11.69 -9.67 -5.77
CA GLN A 4 11.45 -8.23 -5.68
C GLN A 4 11.92 -7.48 -6.94
N GLU A 5 12.96 -8.00 -7.59
CA GLU A 5 13.49 -7.53 -8.88
C GLU A 5 12.44 -7.62 -9.99
N ASP A 6 11.70 -8.73 -10.03
CA ASP A 6 10.69 -8.98 -11.06
C ASP A 6 9.56 -7.93 -10.98
N ILE A 7 9.19 -7.53 -9.75
CA ILE A 7 8.13 -6.53 -9.49
C ILE A 7 8.52 -5.16 -10.06
N GLN A 8 9.80 -4.79 -10.04
CA GLN A 8 10.26 -3.48 -10.53
C GLN A 8 10.16 -3.35 -12.05
N THR A 9 10.25 -4.47 -12.75
CA THR A 9 10.17 -4.53 -14.22
C THR A 9 8.76 -4.83 -14.74
N MET A 10 7.81 -5.17 -13.87
CA MET A 10 6.45 -5.54 -14.25
C MET A 10 5.63 -4.35 -14.76
N GLY A 11 4.81 -4.60 -15.77
CA GLY A 11 3.86 -3.63 -16.27
C GLY A 11 2.70 -3.39 -15.29
N LYS A 12 2.06 -2.23 -15.39
CA LYS A 12 0.93 -1.83 -14.53
C LYS A 12 -0.19 -2.88 -14.51
N VAL A 13 -0.48 -3.54 -15.63
CA VAL A 13 -1.55 -4.55 -15.74
C VAL A 13 -1.21 -5.81 -14.96
N GLU A 14 0.04 -6.25 -14.98
CA GLU A 14 0.51 -7.45 -14.27
C GLU A 14 0.51 -7.21 -12.76
N LEU A 15 0.99 -6.04 -12.33
CA LEU A 15 0.90 -5.61 -10.94
C LEU A 15 -0.55 -5.59 -10.44
N ARG A 16 -1.49 -5.09 -11.25
CA ARG A 16 -2.92 -5.12 -10.91
C ARG A 16 -3.46 -6.54 -10.76
N ARG A 17 -3.08 -7.46 -11.63
CA ARG A 17 -3.51 -8.87 -11.54
C ARG A 17 -2.96 -9.54 -10.28
N MET A 18 -1.74 -9.21 -9.85
CA MET A 18 -1.17 -9.72 -8.61
C MET A 18 -1.89 -9.20 -7.36
N LEU A 19 -2.45 -7.99 -7.43
CA LEU A 19 -3.16 -7.34 -6.34
C LEU A 19 -4.68 -7.59 -6.38
N PHE A 20 -5.16 -8.35 -7.37
CA PHE A 20 -6.56 -8.68 -7.53
C PHE A 20 -7.05 -9.55 -6.36
N GLY A 21 -8.21 -9.21 -5.79
CA GLY A 21 -8.76 -9.90 -4.61
C GLY A 21 -8.18 -9.47 -3.27
N ILE A 22 -7.26 -8.49 -3.24
CA ILE A 22 -6.83 -7.88 -1.97
C ILE A 22 -7.81 -6.75 -1.63
N SER A 23 -8.39 -6.80 -0.44
CA SER A 23 -9.30 -5.75 -0.01
C SER A 23 -8.56 -4.43 0.21
N ARG A 24 -9.24 -3.32 -0.09
CA ARG A 24 -8.71 -1.97 0.21
C ARG A 24 -8.34 -1.78 1.67
N LYS A 25 -9.01 -2.50 2.58
CA LYS A 25 -8.75 -2.47 4.03
C LYS A 25 -7.40 -3.11 4.36
N GLU A 26 -7.11 -4.29 3.82
CA GLU A 26 -5.83 -4.98 4.05
C GLU A 26 -4.67 -4.21 3.45
N ALA A 27 -4.81 -3.76 2.20
CA ALA A 27 -3.77 -2.97 1.55
C ALA A 27 -3.48 -1.66 2.30
N ARG A 28 -4.50 -1.02 2.87
CA ARG A 28 -4.32 0.16 3.73
C ARG A 28 -3.52 -0.16 5.00
N ILE A 29 -3.70 -1.33 5.63
CA ILE A 29 -2.94 -1.71 6.82
C ILE A 29 -1.46 -1.82 6.45
N VAL A 30 -1.14 -2.58 5.40
CA VAL A 30 0.24 -2.75 4.93
C VAL A 30 0.90 -1.42 4.59
N MET A 31 0.21 -0.55 3.83
CA MET A 31 0.74 0.77 3.48
C MET A 31 1.03 1.63 4.71
N ASN A 32 0.16 1.62 5.72
CA ASN A 32 0.37 2.39 6.94
C ASN A 32 1.62 1.90 7.69
N THR A 33 1.82 0.59 7.78
CA THR A 33 3.00 -0.02 8.40
C THR A 33 4.27 0.37 7.66
N VAL A 34 4.29 0.24 6.32
CA VAL A 34 5.44 0.63 5.49
C VAL A 34 5.78 2.12 5.65
N ILE A 35 4.78 3.00 5.64
CA ILE A 35 5.00 4.45 5.84
C ILE A 35 5.59 4.74 7.22
N ALA A 36 5.11 4.05 8.26
CA ALA A 36 5.62 4.20 9.62
C ALA A 36 7.08 3.73 9.73
N ASP A 37 7.40 2.58 9.14
CA ASP A 37 8.76 2.02 9.09
C ASP A 37 9.73 2.93 8.33
N CYS A 38 9.34 3.44 7.16
CA CYS A 38 10.14 4.41 6.40
C CYS A 38 10.48 5.67 7.21
N ARG A 39 9.60 6.05 8.15
CA ARG A 39 9.77 7.20 9.03
C ARG A 39 10.40 6.85 10.38
N LYS A 40 10.75 5.57 10.61
CA LYS A 40 11.33 5.05 11.85
C LYS A 40 10.51 5.41 13.10
N ILE A 41 9.18 5.40 12.96
CA ILE A 41 8.23 5.67 14.04
C ILE A 41 7.19 4.55 14.11
N SER A 42 6.57 4.34 15.27
CA SER A 42 5.50 3.37 15.39
C SER A 42 4.25 3.81 14.61
N GLU A 43 3.45 2.84 14.13
CA GLU A 43 2.21 3.13 13.41
C GLU A 43 1.24 3.98 14.27
N VAL A 44 1.22 3.73 15.58
CA VAL A 44 0.40 4.49 16.55
C VAL A 44 0.83 5.96 16.57
N GLU A 45 2.14 6.22 16.62
CA GLU A 45 2.68 7.58 16.63
C GLU A 45 2.47 8.28 15.27
N ALA A 46 2.66 7.53 14.17
CA ALA A 46 2.41 8.01 12.82
C ALA A 46 0.93 8.41 12.60
N LYS A 47 -0.01 7.64 13.18
CA LYS A 47 -1.45 7.97 13.20
C LYS A 47 -1.72 9.22 14.04
N LYS A 48 -1.17 9.32 15.25
CA LYS A 48 -1.34 10.50 16.14
C LYS A 48 -0.87 11.79 15.49
N ARG A 49 0.28 11.76 14.81
CA ARG A 49 0.87 12.92 14.14
C ARG A 49 0.24 13.23 12.77
N LYS A 50 -0.80 12.48 12.35
CA LYS A 50 -1.40 12.56 10.99
C LYS A 50 -0.35 12.42 9.88
N LEU A 51 0.75 11.72 10.17
CA LEU A 51 1.86 11.51 9.25
C LEU A 51 1.50 10.47 8.18
N ILE A 52 0.59 9.56 8.51
CA ILE A 52 -0.09 8.70 7.55
C ILE A 52 -1.29 9.47 7.01
N LEU A 53 -1.13 10.12 5.87
CA LEU A 53 -2.20 10.84 5.22
C LEU A 53 -3.12 9.81 4.55
N ARG A 54 -4.26 9.54 5.19
CA ARG A 54 -5.31 8.64 4.67
C ARG A 54 -5.60 8.91 3.19
N HIS A 55 -5.58 10.17 2.76
CA HIS A 55 -5.83 10.55 1.37
C HIS A 55 -4.70 10.15 0.41
N GLU A 56 -3.43 10.13 0.83
CA GLU A 56 -2.31 9.66 0.00
C GLU A 56 -2.38 8.15 -0.18
N VAL A 57 -2.63 7.43 0.91
CA VAL A 57 -2.86 5.98 0.87
C VAL A 57 -4.04 5.65 -0.05
N LEU A 58 -5.15 6.40 0.03
CA LEU A 58 -6.29 6.22 -0.87
C LEU A 58 -5.92 6.44 -2.35
N LYS A 59 -5.13 7.48 -2.68
CA LYS A 59 -4.66 7.73 -4.05
C LYS A 59 -3.81 6.57 -4.60
N VAL A 60 -2.93 6.01 -3.78
CA VAL A 60 -2.12 4.84 -4.16
C VAL A 60 -3.04 3.63 -4.40
N LEU A 61 -3.99 3.38 -3.50
CA LEU A 61 -4.96 2.30 -3.65
C LEU A 61 -5.82 2.44 -4.93
N ASP A 62 -6.26 3.68 -5.23
CA ASP A 62 -7.01 3.96 -6.47
C ASP A 62 -6.14 3.79 -7.73
N PHE A 63 -4.86 4.20 -7.69
CA PHE A 63 -3.94 4.02 -8.81
C PHE A 63 -3.76 2.55 -9.17
N PHE A 64 -3.65 1.68 -8.16
CA PHE A 64 -3.55 0.24 -8.33
C PHE A 64 -4.90 -0.46 -8.52
N GLY A 65 -6.02 0.25 -8.38
CA GLY A 65 -7.35 -0.32 -8.62
C GLY A 65 -7.74 -1.38 -7.61
N PHE A 66 -7.35 -1.21 -6.34
CA PHE A 66 -7.81 -2.09 -5.26
C PHE A 66 -9.34 -1.96 -5.10
N GLU A 67 -10.03 -3.09 -5.10
CA GLU A 67 -11.48 -3.14 -4.96
C GLU A 67 -11.91 -2.79 -3.53
N VAL A 68 -13.04 -2.09 -3.43
CA VAL A 68 -13.66 -1.74 -2.16
C VAL A 68 -14.56 -2.91 -1.77
N GLU A 69 -14.12 -3.71 -0.81
CA GLU A 69 -15.00 -4.57 0.01
C GLU A 69 -15.36 -3.87 1.32
#